data_AF-A0A949Y8U5-F1
#
_entry.id   AF-A0A949Y8U5-F1
#
_cell.length_a   1.000
_cell.length_b   1.000
_cell.length_c   1.000
_cell.angle_alpha   90.00
_cell.angle_beta   90.00
_cell.angle_gamma   90.00
#
_symmetry.space_group_name_H-M   'P 1'
#
loop_
_entity.id
_entity.type
_entity.pdbx_description
1 polymer ?
#
loop_
_entity_poly.entity_id
_entity_poly.type
_entity_poly.pdbx_seq_one_letter_code
_entity_poly.pdbx_strand_id
1 'polypeptide(L)'
;MPSVKRHYQLAIVGSGSGGREAALVAAKEGLKVLLIEKDTLGGTCLHHGCYPVRALRACAEATKDRQRGAKYGLENGGTPAGFEKWLTVQRRVSARLTQEVNNQMERAGVSVRFANASLTAPNQLHIAS
;
A
#
# COMPACT_ATOMS: atom_id res chain seq x y z
N MET A 1 -0.96 -20.65 25.03
CA MET A 1 -0.07 -19.48 25.19
C MET A 1 -0.79 -18.42 26.01
N PRO A 2 -0.17 -17.77 27.00
CA PRO A 2 -0.82 -16.74 27.79
C PRO A 2 -1.16 -15.52 26.91
N SER A 3 -2.39 -15.01 27.04
CA SER A 3 -2.86 -13.84 26.30
C SER A 3 -2.21 -12.56 26.87
N VAL A 4 -1.35 -11.93 26.07
CA VAL A 4 -0.69 -10.67 26.47
C VAL A 4 -1.62 -9.49 26.21
N LYS A 5 -2.15 -8.88 27.26
CA LYS A 5 -2.93 -7.63 27.15
C LYS A 5 -1.99 -6.44 27.02
N ARG A 6 -2.23 -5.58 26.02
CA ARG A 6 -1.53 -4.30 25.81
C ARG A 6 -2.54 -3.18 25.66
N HIS A 7 -2.23 -2.03 26.24
CA HIS A 7 -3.06 -0.82 26.11
C HIS A 7 -2.46 0.16 25.10
N TYR A 8 -3.34 0.68 24.25
CA TYR A 8 -3.10 1.72 23.24
C TYR A 8 -4.23 2.75 23.36
N GLN A 9 -3.96 3.99 22.94
CA GLN A 9 -4.98 5.04 22.92
C GLN A 9 -5.86 4.95 21.67
N LEU A 10 -5.31 4.41 20.58
CA LEU A 10 -6.04 4.13 19.35
C LEU A 10 -5.54 2.82 18.74
N ALA A 11 -6.48 1.96 18.35
CA ALA A 11 -6.20 0.79 17.54
C ALA A 11 -6.96 0.93 16.21
N ILE A 12 -6.26 0.68 15.10
CA ILE A 12 -6.78 0.80 13.74
C ILE A 12 -6.67 -0.57 13.09
N VAL A 13 -7.78 -1.05 12.54
CA VAL A 13 -7.84 -2.33 11.83
C VAL A 13 -7.93 -2.05 10.32
N GLY A 14 -6.89 -2.44 9.59
CA GLY A 14 -6.70 -2.20 8.17
C GLY A 14 -5.81 -0.99 7.89
N SER A 15 -4.86 -1.15 6.98
CA SER A 15 -3.88 -0.14 6.55
C SER A 15 -4.17 0.48 5.18
N GLY A 16 -5.42 0.35 4.71
CA GLY A 16 -5.90 1.06 3.53
C GLY A 16 -5.80 2.58 3.69
N SER A 17 -6.24 3.33 2.68
CA SER A 17 -6.13 4.80 2.66
C SER A 17 -6.62 5.46 3.96
N GLY A 18 -7.80 5.08 4.45
CA GLY A 18 -8.36 5.62 5.68
C GLY A 18 -7.56 5.24 6.93
N GLY A 19 -7.16 3.97 7.06
CA GLY A 19 -6.41 3.50 8.23
C GLY A 19 -5.00 4.08 8.30
N ARG A 20 -4.33 4.22 7.15
CA ARG A 20 -3.02 4.89 7.06
C ARG A 20 -3.12 6.35 7.52
N GLU A 21 -4.07 7.09 6.97
CA GLU A 21 -4.21 8.52 7.30
C GLU A 21 -4.58 8.71 8.77
N ALA A 22 -5.53 7.93 9.27
CA ALA A 22 -5.91 7.94 10.68
C ALA A 22 -4.71 7.64 11.60
N ALA A 23 -3.86 6.68 11.22
CA ALA A 23 -2.67 6.34 12.00
C ALA A 23 -1.66 7.50 12.05
N LEU A 24 -1.38 8.12 10.90
CA LEU A 24 -0.46 9.24 10.79
C LEU A 24 -0.94 10.47 11.57
N VAL A 25 -2.21 10.83 11.40
CA VAL A 25 -2.81 11.96 12.12
C VAL A 25 -2.78 11.69 13.63
N ALA A 26 -3.24 10.52 14.09
CA ALA A 26 -3.24 10.19 15.52
C ALA A 26 -1.84 10.17 16.13
N ALA A 27 -0.85 9.65 15.41
CA ALA A 27 0.54 9.65 15.87
C ALA A 27 1.12 11.07 15.94
N LYS A 28 0.76 11.95 14.99
CA LYS A 28 1.15 13.37 15.02
C LYS A 28 0.58 14.11 16.23
N GLU A 29 -0.63 13.74 16.66
CA GLU A 29 -1.26 14.24 17.90
C GLU A 29 -0.68 13.59 19.18
N GLY A 30 0.37 12.77 19.06
CA GLY A 30 1.07 12.16 20.19
C GLY A 30 0.39 10.93 20.79
N LEU A 31 -0.62 10.36 20.13
CA LEU A 31 -1.28 9.16 20.60
C LEU A 31 -0.43 7.92 20.40
N LYS A 32 -0.49 6.99 21.34
CA LYS A 32 0.05 5.63 21.19
C LYS A 32 -0.87 4.80 20.29
N VAL A 33 -0.52 4.70 19.02
CA VAL A 33 -1.30 4.03 17.98
C VAL A 33 -0.82 2.60 17.71
N LEU A 34 -1.77 1.68 17.59
CA LEU A 34 -1.58 0.34 17.02
C LEU A 34 -2.30 0.24 15.68
N LEU A 35 -1.58 -0.01 14.59
CA LEU A 35 -2.14 -0.33 13.28
C LEU A 35 -2.03 -1.84 13.03
N ILE A 36 -3.15 -2.49 12.71
CA ILE A 36 -3.22 -3.93 12.46
C ILE A 36 -3.60 -4.15 11.00
N GLU A 37 -2.76 -4.85 10.25
CA GLU A 37 -3.01 -5.21 8.85
C GLU A 37 -2.91 -6.72 8.70
N LYS A 38 -3.80 -7.37 7.97
CA LYS A 38 -3.76 -8.84 7.82
C LYS A 38 -2.80 -9.32 6.74
N ASP A 39 -2.46 -8.44 5.79
CA ASP A 39 -1.66 -8.77 4.62
C ASP A 39 -0.56 -7.73 4.43
N THR A 40 -0.67 -6.87 3.42
CA THR A 40 0.38 -5.92 3.03
C THR A 40 -0.09 -4.48 3.23
N LEU A 41 0.79 -3.62 3.74
CA LEU A 41 0.47 -2.22 3.99
C LEU A 41 -0.02 -1.48 2.74
N GLY A 42 -1.03 -0.63 2.89
CA GLY A 42 -1.57 0.20 1.82
C GLY A 42 -2.92 -0.24 1.26
N GLY A 43 -3.36 -1.47 1.61
CA GLY A 43 -4.67 -2.01 1.27
C GLY A 43 -4.99 -2.02 -0.24
N THR A 44 -6.28 -2.06 -0.56
CA THR A 44 -6.75 -2.27 -1.95
C THR A 44 -6.20 -1.24 -2.92
N CYS A 45 -6.12 0.04 -2.55
CA CYS A 45 -5.70 1.10 -3.46
C CYS A 45 -4.30 0.84 -4.06
N LEU A 46 -3.35 0.39 -3.23
CA LEU A 46 -1.95 0.18 -3.62
C LEU A 46 -1.72 -1.17 -4.32
N HIS A 47 -2.54 -2.19 -4.00
CA HIS A 47 -2.28 -3.57 -4.42
C HIS A 47 -3.23 -4.08 -5.50
N HIS A 48 -4.49 -3.65 -5.49
CA HIS A 48 -5.54 -4.16 -6.37
C HIS A 48 -6.44 -3.06 -6.95
N GLY A 49 -6.01 -1.81 -6.85
CA GLY A 49 -6.84 -0.66 -7.15
C GLY A 49 -6.16 0.34 -8.07
N CYS A 50 -6.27 1.61 -7.71
CA CYS A 50 -5.90 2.72 -8.58
C CYS A 50 -4.42 2.71 -8.99
N TYR A 51 -3.50 2.33 -8.09
CA TYR A 51 -2.07 2.39 -8.40
C TYR A 51 -1.62 1.34 -9.42
N PRO A 52 -1.96 0.04 -9.26
CA PRO A 52 -1.70 -0.97 -10.28
C PRO A 52 -2.26 -0.60 -11.66
N VAL A 53 -3.52 -0.16 -11.71
CA VAL A 53 -4.19 0.22 -12.96
C VAL A 53 -3.50 1.42 -13.61
N ARG A 54 -3.09 2.43 -12.83
CA ARG A 54 -2.35 3.58 -13.35
C ARG A 54 -0.96 3.20 -13.88
N ALA A 55 -0.27 2.26 -13.23
CA ALA A 55 1.02 1.77 -13.73
C ALA A 55 0.88 1.07 -15.09
N LEU A 56 -0.12 0.20 -15.23
CA LEU A 56 -0.40 -0.48 -16.50
C LEU A 56 -0.86 0.49 -17.59
N ARG A 57 -1.70 1.47 -17.23
CA ARG A 57 -2.13 2.54 -18.15
C ARG A 57 -0.94 3.35 -18.67
N ALA A 58 0.01 3.70 -17.81
CA ALA A 58 1.22 4.41 -18.22
C ALA A 58 2.07 3.59 -19.21
N CYS A 59 2.18 2.27 -19.02
CA CYS A 59 2.84 1.38 -19.98
C CYS A 59 2.14 1.34 -21.34
N ALA A 60 0.80 1.33 -21.35
CA ALA A 60 -0.01 1.36 -22.56
C ALA A 60 0.13 2.70 -23.31
N GLU A 61 0.07 3.83 -22.58
CA GLU A 61 0.26 5.17 -23.14
C GLU A 61 1.65 5.31 -23.77
N ALA A 62 2.71 4.90 -23.08
CA ALA A 62 4.07 4.92 -23.61
C ALA A 62 4.23 4.06 -24.87
N THR A 63 3.56 2.90 -24.93
CA THR A 63 3.59 2.03 -26.11
C THR A 63 2.88 2.67 -27.30
N LYS A 64 1.74 3.31 -27.06
CA LYS A 64 0.96 4.02 -28.08
C LYS A 64 1.71 5.23 -28.62
N ASP A 65 2.35 5.99 -27.74
CA ASP A 65 3.14 7.16 -28.13
C ASP A 65 4.35 6.76 -28.96
N ARG A 66 5.03 5.68 -28.56
CA ARG A 66 6.10 5.06 -29.36
C ARG A 66 5.61 4.64 -30.75
N GLN A 67 4.48 3.94 -30.86
CA GLN A 67 3.91 3.57 -32.17
C GLN A 67 3.60 4.81 -33.04
N ARG A 68 3.18 5.91 -32.41
CA ARG A 68 2.90 7.19 -33.06
C ARG A 68 4.16 8.02 -33.37
N GLY A 69 5.35 7.62 -32.94
CA GLY A 69 6.58 8.39 -33.16
C GLY A 69 6.91 8.65 -34.64
N ALA A 70 6.57 7.70 -35.52
CA ALA A 70 6.86 7.79 -36.95
C ALA A 70 6.24 9.03 -37.64
N LYS A 71 5.02 9.46 -37.24
CA LYS A 71 4.40 10.68 -37.80
C LYS A 71 5.11 11.98 -37.38
N TYR A 72 6.04 11.89 -36.43
CA TYR A 72 6.87 13.00 -35.98
C TYR A 72 8.34 12.83 -36.43
N GLY A 73 8.62 11.94 -37.38
CA GLY A 73 9.97 11.71 -37.89
C GLY A 73 10.87 10.91 -36.94
N LEU A 74 10.32 10.26 -35.91
CA LEU A 74 11.10 9.41 -35.00
C LEU A 74 11.28 8.01 -35.58
N GLU A 75 12.52 7.51 -35.57
CA GLU A 75 12.83 6.13 -35.91
C GLU A 75 12.41 5.20 -34.75
N ASN A 76 11.31 4.48 -34.94
CA ASN A 76 10.72 3.63 -33.91
C ASN A 76 11.46 2.28 -33.78
N GLY A 77 12.61 2.23 -33.09
CA GLY A 77 13.37 0.98 -32.84
C GLY A 77 13.05 0.30 -31.51
N GLY A 78 12.35 -0.86 -31.51
CA GLY A 78 11.98 -1.61 -30.30
C GLY A 78 10.54 -2.15 -30.21
N THR A 79 10.42 -3.42 -29.84
CA THR A 79 9.16 -4.16 -29.61
C THR A 79 8.43 -3.64 -28.37
N PRO A 80 7.08 -3.52 -28.37
CA PRO A 80 6.33 -3.32 -27.13
C PRO A 80 6.79 -4.33 -26.07
N ALA A 81 7.09 -3.84 -24.87
CA ALA A 81 7.35 -4.73 -23.76
C ALA A 81 6.10 -5.61 -23.59
N GLY A 82 6.23 -6.93 -23.74
CA GLY A 82 5.10 -7.85 -23.58
C GLY A 82 4.43 -7.63 -22.21
N PHE A 83 3.16 -8.05 -22.09
CA PHE A 83 2.36 -7.80 -20.88
C PHE A 83 3.08 -8.22 -19.58
N GLU A 84 3.86 -9.30 -19.60
CA GLU A 84 4.73 -9.75 -18.50
C GLU A 84 5.68 -8.66 -17.97
N LYS A 85 6.31 -7.89 -18.86
CA LYS A 85 7.18 -6.77 -18.47
C LYS A 85 6.36 -5.63 -17.84
N TRP A 86 5.13 -5.41 -18.29
CA TRP A 86 4.24 -4.41 -17.68
C TRP A 86 3.80 -4.84 -16.28
N LEU A 87 3.54 -6.13 -16.08
CA LEU A 87 3.28 -6.69 -14.74
C LEU A 87 4.48 -6.48 -13.81
N THR A 88 5.71 -6.61 -14.33
CA THR A 88 6.92 -6.30 -13.54
C THR A 88 6.97 -4.82 -13.13
N VAL A 89 6.64 -3.90 -14.04
CA VAL A 89 6.54 -2.46 -13.73
C VAL A 89 5.47 -2.19 -12.69
N GLN A 90 4.28 -2.77 -12.85
CA GLN A 90 3.16 -2.63 -11.92
C GLN A 90 3.53 -3.13 -10.51
N ARG A 91 4.11 -4.33 -10.39
CA ARG A 91 4.58 -4.88 -9.11
C ARG A 91 5.64 -4.01 -8.46
N ARG A 92 6.60 -3.48 -9.25
CA ARG A 92 7.63 -2.57 -8.76
C ARG A 92 7.04 -1.27 -8.19
N VAL A 93 6.01 -0.72 -8.84
CA VAL A 93 5.31 0.49 -8.33
C VAL A 93 4.62 0.18 -7.00
N SER A 94 3.84 -0.89 -6.91
CA SER A 94 3.17 -1.29 -5.66
C SER A 94 4.18 -1.56 -4.54
N ALA A 95 5.28 -2.26 -4.81
CA ALA A 95 6.33 -2.53 -3.81
C ALA A 95 6.97 -1.25 -3.29
N ARG A 96 7.34 -0.31 -4.17
CA ARG A 96 7.92 0.98 -3.77
C ARG A 96 6.98 1.77 -2.87
N LEU A 97 5.70 1.83 -3.23
CA LEU A 97 4.70 2.57 -2.46
C LEU A 97 4.42 1.92 -1.11
N THR A 98 4.41 0.60 -1.05
CA THR A 98 4.29 -0.16 0.20
C THR A 98 5.47 0.14 1.14
N GLN A 99 6.69 0.14 0.60
CA GLN A 99 7.87 0.50 1.38
C GLN A 99 7.76 1.94 1.93
N GLU A 100 7.26 2.88 1.14
CA GLU A 100 7.06 4.24 1.61
C GLU A 100 5.99 4.33 2.71
N VAL A 101 4.90 3.56 2.60
CA VAL A 101 3.92 3.47 3.70
C VAL A 101 4.57 2.92 4.97
N ASN A 102 5.37 1.87 4.87
CA ASN A 102 6.10 1.31 6.01
C ASN A 102 7.03 2.37 6.66
N ASN A 103 7.84 3.04 5.84
CA ASN A 103 8.74 4.10 6.29
C ASN A 103 7.98 5.23 7.00
N GLN A 104 6.79 5.59 6.52
CA GLN A 104 5.93 6.60 7.15
C GLN A 104 5.42 6.15 8.53
N MET A 105 4.99 4.88 8.66
CA MET A 105 4.57 4.34 9.96
C MET A 105 5.72 4.34 10.97
N GLU A 106 6.92 3.91 10.54
CA GLU A 106 8.12 3.89 11.38
C GLU A 106 8.52 5.30 11.83
N ARG A 107 8.59 6.27 10.90
CA ARG A 107 8.90 7.67 11.22
C ARG A 107 7.87 8.30 12.16
N ALA A 108 6.60 7.91 12.04
CA ALA A 108 5.53 8.39 12.92
C ALA A 108 5.50 7.65 14.28
N GLY A 109 6.31 6.61 14.48
CA GLY A 109 6.28 5.81 15.72
C GLY A 109 5.03 4.95 15.88
N VAL A 110 4.31 4.67 14.79
CA VAL A 110 3.11 3.81 14.80
C VAL A 110 3.54 2.35 14.98
N SER A 111 2.96 1.67 15.97
CA SER A 111 3.17 0.23 16.13
C SER A 111 2.37 -0.53 15.07
N VAL A 112 3.05 -1.21 14.15
CA VAL A 112 2.40 -2.04 13.12
C VAL A 112 2.40 -3.51 13.53
N ARG A 113 1.26 -4.20 13.37
CA ARG A 113 1.13 -5.65 13.56
C ARG A 113 0.49 -6.28 12.35
N PHE A 114 1.14 -7.33 11.82
CA PHE A 114 0.58 -8.12 10.74
C PHE A 114 -0.23 -9.29 11.30
N ALA A 115 -1.56 -9.15 11.32
CA ALA A 115 -2.48 -10.15 11.86
C ALA A 115 -3.94 -9.83 11.48
N ASN A 116 -4.82 -10.84 11.60
CA ASN A 116 -6.24 -10.59 11.64
C ASN A 116 -6.64 -10.05 13.03
N ALA A 117 -7.60 -9.12 13.06
CA ALA A 117 -8.16 -8.62 14.32
C ALA A 117 -9.69 -8.63 14.29
N SER A 118 -10.29 -8.89 15.45
CA SER A 118 -11.74 -8.87 15.65
C SER A 118 -12.09 -8.15 16.95
N LEU A 119 -13.22 -7.46 16.95
CA LEU A 119 -13.76 -6.80 18.14
C LEU A 119 -14.39 -7.85 19.06
N THR A 120 -13.93 -7.92 20.31
CA THR A 120 -14.50 -8.84 21.32
C THR A 120 -15.34 -8.14 22.38
N ALA A 121 -15.13 -6.84 22.55
CA ALA A 121 -15.87 -5.95 23.43
C ALA A 121 -15.68 -4.50 22.93
N PRO A 122 -16.45 -3.49 23.41
CA PRO A 122 -16.40 -2.12 22.88
C PRO A 122 -15.01 -1.47 22.82
N ASN A 123 -14.08 -1.86 23.69
CA ASN A 123 -12.71 -1.34 23.77
C ASN A 123 -11.64 -2.45 23.73
N GLN A 124 -11.98 -3.64 23.19
CA GLN A 124 -11.07 -4.78 23.18
C GLN A 124 -11.03 -5.45 21.81
N LEU A 125 -9.82 -5.59 21.28
CA LEU A 125 -9.54 -6.37 20.07
C LEU A 125 -8.85 -7.69 20.45
N HIS A 126 -9.29 -8.77 19.81
CA HIS A 126 -8.50 -9.99 19.68
C HIS A 126 -7.63 -9.83 18.43
N ILE A 127 -6.33 -10.06 18.57
CA ILE A 127 -5.37 -10.06 17.45
C ILE A 127 -4.86 -11.50 17.33
N ALA A 128 -5.06 -12.11 16.15
CA ALA A 128 -4.62 -13.47 15.89
C ALA A 128 -3.09 -13.58 16.04
N SER A 129 -2.65 -14.74 16.54
CA SER A 129 -1.23 -15.08 16.69
C SER A 129 -0.50 -15.15 15.35
#